data_AF-A0A538C168-F1
#
_entry.id   AF-A0A538C168-F1
#
_cell.length_a   1.000
_cell.length_b   1.000
_cell.length_c   1.000
_cell.angle_alpha   90.00
_cell.angle_beta   90.00
_cell.angle_gamma   90.00
#
_symmetry.space_group_name_H-M   'P 1'
#
loop_
_entity.id
_entity.type
_entity.pdbx_description
1 polymer ?
#
loop_
_entity_poly.entity_id
_entity_poly.type
_entity_poly.pdbx_seq_one_letter_code
_entity_poly.pdbx_strand_id
1 'polypeptide(L)'
;MDKTEQKIVQYLREAHATEQALVTVLQSQIAMTPGGSYRDGLESHLRETREHATRVQRRLDELGQGSSPIQAGVGLVQSVVGQALALGKAPLDLVRGTGGEEKVLKNAKDACATEALEIATYTAIERLASSMGDRATQALADSIRADEQKMLDRILREIPKLTEAVVRSEIRGNPSYDISETGAADAARSASESVKGAARDATSSAKRNARKARKVPGVAQAEGQVKGALASEGDLAISGYGKLTAAEITEKLAHLSQVDLEKVDSYERRNENRTTILSRITSLRGDEPWPGYDELSVDEIRAVLDEGDEDRVKRARSYERSHKNRAGVIDASERELARA
;
A
#
# COMPACT_ATOMS: atom_id res chain seq x y z
N MET A 1 -12.47 -44.74 -22.08
CA MET A 1 -11.86 -43.86 -23.09
C MET A 1 -11.32 -44.70 -24.23
N ASP A 2 -11.66 -44.33 -25.45
CA ASP A 2 -10.96 -44.82 -26.65
C ASP A 2 -9.50 -44.31 -26.66
N LYS A 3 -8.58 -45.02 -27.31
CA LYS A 3 -7.15 -44.65 -27.39
C LYS A 3 -6.96 -43.22 -27.89
N THR A 4 -7.84 -42.80 -28.80
CA THR A 4 -7.80 -41.49 -29.41
C THR A 4 -8.21 -40.39 -28.41
N GLU A 5 -9.24 -40.64 -27.60
CA GLU A 5 -9.68 -39.76 -26.50
C GLU A 5 -8.61 -39.61 -25.41
N GLN A 6 -7.92 -40.70 -25.08
CA GLN A 6 -6.76 -40.67 -24.17
C GLN A 6 -5.65 -39.74 -24.70
N LYS A 7 -5.47 -39.67 -26.02
CA LYS A 7 -4.44 -38.82 -26.63
C LYS A 7 -4.79 -37.33 -26.57
N ILE A 8 -6.05 -36.97 -26.79
CA ILE A 8 -6.51 -35.57 -26.59
C ILE A 8 -6.28 -35.16 -25.14
N VAL A 9 -6.72 -35.99 -24.18
CA VAL A 9 -6.54 -35.70 -22.74
C VAL A 9 -5.06 -35.56 -22.38
N GLN A 10 -4.19 -36.40 -22.94
CA GLN A 10 -2.75 -36.26 -22.75
C GLN A 10 -2.26 -34.87 -23.21
N TYR A 11 -2.56 -34.46 -24.44
CA TYR A 11 -2.07 -33.19 -24.98
C TYR A 11 -2.65 -31.98 -24.27
N LEU A 12 -3.93 -32.02 -23.89
CA LEU A 12 -4.54 -30.94 -23.10
C LEU A 12 -3.93 -30.85 -21.70
N ARG A 13 -3.55 -31.96 -21.07
CA ARG A 13 -2.83 -31.93 -19.77
C ARG A 13 -1.43 -31.31 -19.91
N GLU A 14 -0.73 -31.64 -20.99
CA GLU A 14 0.57 -31.06 -21.31
C GLU A 14 0.45 -29.56 -21.56
N ALA A 15 -0.53 -29.11 -22.36
CA ALA A 15 -0.82 -27.70 -22.59
C ALA A 15 -1.18 -26.97 -21.28
N HIS A 16 -2.10 -27.51 -20.48
CA HIS A 16 -2.48 -26.91 -19.20
C HIS A 16 -1.29 -26.72 -18.25
N ALA A 17 -0.39 -27.71 -18.18
CA ALA A 17 0.81 -27.60 -17.36
C ALA A 17 1.76 -26.49 -17.86
N THR A 18 1.89 -26.33 -19.18
CA THR A 18 2.66 -25.25 -19.81
C THR A 18 2.06 -23.89 -19.48
N GLU A 19 0.76 -23.70 -19.68
CA GLU A 19 0.03 -22.47 -19.36
C GLU A 19 0.24 -22.04 -17.90
N GLN A 20 0.09 -22.98 -16.96
CA GLN A 20 0.32 -22.73 -15.54
C GLN A 20 1.78 -22.33 -15.23
N ALA A 21 2.75 -22.95 -15.88
CA ALA A 21 4.16 -22.58 -15.73
C ALA A 21 4.42 -21.17 -16.27
N LEU A 22 3.82 -20.81 -17.40
CA LEU A 22 4.02 -19.52 -18.06
C LEU A 22 3.47 -18.34 -17.27
N VAL A 23 2.41 -18.52 -16.48
CA VAL A 23 1.95 -17.50 -15.53
C VAL A 23 3.09 -16.99 -14.65
N THR A 24 3.94 -17.90 -14.14
CA THR A 24 5.07 -17.52 -13.28
C THR A 24 6.19 -16.83 -14.07
N VAL A 25 6.46 -17.30 -15.29
CA VAL A 25 7.45 -16.70 -16.19
C VAL A 25 7.05 -15.27 -16.55
N LEU A 26 5.81 -15.04 -16.95
CA LEU A 26 5.27 -13.73 -17.31
C LEU A 26 5.28 -12.77 -16.12
N GLN A 27 4.91 -13.22 -14.92
CA GLN A 27 5.01 -12.40 -13.71
C GLN A 27 6.44 -11.94 -13.44
N SER A 28 7.43 -12.83 -13.60
CA SER A 28 8.85 -12.49 -13.46
C SER A 28 9.31 -11.48 -14.52
N GLN A 29 8.92 -11.70 -15.78
CA GLN A 29 9.25 -10.77 -16.87
C GLN A 29 8.63 -9.40 -16.66
N ILE A 30 7.36 -9.32 -16.26
CA ILE A 30 6.66 -8.06 -15.94
C ILE A 30 7.36 -7.34 -14.79
N ALA A 31 7.74 -8.06 -13.73
CA ALA A 31 8.42 -7.48 -12.57
C ALA A 31 9.73 -6.77 -12.95
N MET A 32 10.47 -7.30 -13.92
CA MET A 32 11.76 -6.77 -14.37
C MET A 32 11.66 -5.81 -15.56
N THR A 33 10.48 -5.62 -16.16
CA THR A 33 10.31 -4.80 -17.36
C THR A 33 9.82 -3.40 -16.96
N PRO A 34 10.49 -2.32 -17.41
CA PRO A 34 10.00 -0.95 -17.26
C PRO A 34 8.67 -0.70 -17.96
N GLY A 35 7.93 0.33 -17.55
CA GLY A 35 6.67 0.73 -18.19
C GLY A 35 6.82 1.01 -19.69
N GLY A 36 5.79 0.66 -20.47
CA GLY A 36 5.75 0.90 -21.91
C GLY A 36 5.04 -0.21 -22.69
N SER A 37 5.03 -0.08 -24.02
CA SER A 37 4.24 -0.94 -24.93
C SER A 37 4.51 -2.43 -24.79
N TYR A 38 5.75 -2.80 -24.48
CA TYR A 38 6.14 -4.19 -24.27
C TYR A 38 5.57 -4.75 -22.95
N ARG A 39 5.70 -4.00 -21.84
CA ARG A 39 5.14 -4.43 -20.54
C ARG A 39 3.62 -4.53 -20.58
N ASP A 40 2.95 -3.56 -21.21
CA ASP A 40 1.49 -3.60 -21.40
C ASP A 40 1.07 -4.85 -22.18
N GLY A 41 1.93 -5.35 -23.07
CA GLY A 41 1.73 -6.60 -23.79
C GLY A 41 1.82 -7.82 -22.90
N LEU A 42 2.90 -7.92 -22.12
CA LEU A 42 3.08 -8.99 -21.14
C LEU A 42 1.94 -9.03 -20.12
N GLU A 43 1.48 -7.88 -19.64
CA GLU A 43 0.36 -7.80 -18.68
C GLU A 43 -0.98 -8.24 -19.29
N SER A 44 -1.22 -7.95 -20.58
CA SER A 44 -2.40 -8.47 -21.29
C SER A 44 -2.31 -9.97 -21.45
N HIS A 45 -1.18 -10.44 -21.95
CA HIS A 45 -0.95 -11.84 -22.22
C HIS A 45 -1.00 -12.68 -20.94
N LEU A 46 -0.47 -12.20 -19.80
CA LEU A 46 -0.64 -12.86 -18.49
C LEU A 46 -2.12 -13.10 -18.11
N ARG A 47 -3.04 -12.20 -18.50
CA ARG A 47 -4.47 -12.42 -18.27
C ARG A 47 -5.02 -13.48 -19.23
N GLU A 48 -4.61 -13.43 -20.49
CA GLU A 48 -4.96 -14.39 -21.54
C GLU A 48 -4.49 -15.81 -21.15
N THR A 49 -3.22 -16.01 -20.83
CA THR A 49 -2.63 -17.30 -20.38
C THR A 49 -3.37 -17.90 -19.18
N ARG A 50 -3.79 -17.07 -18.20
CA ARG A 50 -4.60 -17.53 -17.05
C ARG A 50 -5.99 -18.00 -17.48
N GLU A 51 -6.59 -17.29 -18.43
CA GLU A 51 -7.86 -17.66 -19.02
C GLU A 51 -7.73 -18.95 -19.84
N HIS A 52 -6.67 -19.09 -20.63
CA HIS A 52 -6.34 -20.29 -21.38
C HIS A 52 -6.21 -21.51 -20.46
N ALA A 53 -5.41 -21.42 -19.39
CA ALA A 53 -5.31 -22.47 -18.37
C ALA A 53 -6.69 -22.88 -17.82
N THR A 54 -7.54 -21.90 -17.49
CA THR A 54 -8.90 -22.15 -16.96
C THR A 54 -9.78 -22.87 -17.99
N ARG A 55 -9.70 -22.47 -19.26
CA ARG A 55 -10.49 -23.03 -20.35
C ARG A 55 -10.03 -24.45 -20.70
N VAL A 56 -8.72 -24.71 -20.68
CA VAL A 56 -8.15 -26.05 -20.89
C VAL A 56 -8.53 -26.98 -19.73
N GLN A 57 -8.43 -26.53 -18.49
CA GLN A 57 -8.88 -27.31 -17.32
C GLN A 57 -10.36 -27.68 -17.42
N ARG A 58 -11.22 -26.72 -17.77
CA ARG A 58 -12.65 -26.99 -17.99
C ARG A 58 -12.86 -28.07 -19.06
N ARG A 59 -12.12 -28.01 -20.16
CA ARG A 59 -12.23 -29.01 -21.23
C ARG A 59 -11.76 -30.40 -20.77
N LEU A 60 -10.69 -30.46 -19.97
CA LEU A 60 -10.23 -31.69 -19.34
C LEU A 60 -11.30 -32.29 -18.40
N ASP A 61 -12.00 -31.46 -17.64
CA ASP A 61 -13.06 -31.90 -16.73
C ASP A 61 -14.27 -32.45 -17.51
N GLU A 62 -14.65 -31.82 -18.62
CA GLU A 62 -15.71 -32.29 -19.52
C GLU A 62 -15.37 -33.66 -20.13
N LEU A 63 -14.13 -33.86 -20.58
CA LEU A 63 -13.64 -35.15 -21.09
C LEU A 63 -13.53 -36.21 -19.98
N GLY A 64 -13.22 -35.79 -18.75
CA GLY A 64 -13.14 -36.65 -17.57
C GLY A 64 -14.51 -37.16 -17.08
N GLN A 65 -15.55 -36.33 -17.15
CA GLN A 65 -16.92 -36.71 -16.75
C GLN A 65 -17.59 -37.71 -17.70
N GLY A 66 -17.08 -37.86 -18.94
CA GLY A 66 -17.50 -38.88 -19.90
C GLY A 66 -16.91 -40.28 -19.66
N SER A 67 -16.02 -40.43 -18.67
CA SER A 67 -15.23 -41.64 -18.43
C SER A 67 -15.41 -42.16 -17.00
N SER A 68 -15.80 -43.44 -16.85
CA SER A 68 -15.95 -44.08 -15.52
C SER A 68 -14.72 -43.86 -14.62
N PRO A 69 -14.91 -43.72 -13.29
CA PRO A 69 -13.90 -43.25 -12.32
C PRO A 69 -12.82 -44.29 -11.97
N ILE A 70 -12.28 -45.02 -12.95
CA ILE A 70 -11.18 -45.96 -12.74
C ILE A 70 -10.05 -45.62 -13.71
N GLN A 71 -9.17 -44.73 -13.27
CA GLN A 71 -7.71 -44.82 -13.46
C GLN A 71 -7.01 -43.67 -12.71
N ALA A 72 -7.26 -43.58 -11.41
CA ALA A 72 -6.32 -42.95 -10.49
C ALA A 72 -5.14 -43.92 -10.32
N GLY A 73 -4.10 -43.82 -11.14
CA GLY A 73 -2.96 -44.74 -10.95
C GLY A 73 -1.82 -44.79 -11.97
N VAL A 74 -1.78 -43.96 -13.02
CA VAL A 74 -0.64 -44.02 -13.97
C VAL A 74 -0.09 -42.63 -14.28
N GLY A 75 1.13 -42.40 -13.79
CA GLY A 75 2.12 -41.53 -14.43
C GLY A 75 2.02 -40.04 -14.11
N LEU A 76 2.67 -39.62 -13.03
CA LEU A 76 3.19 -38.26 -12.91
C LEU A 76 4.03 -37.96 -14.17
N VAL A 77 3.49 -37.19 -15.12
CA VAL A 77 4.27 -36.62 -16.23
C VAL A 77 5.10 -35.48 -15.66
N GLN A 78 6.22 -35.84 -15.02
CA GLN A 78 7.27 -34.91 -14.62
C GLN A 78 8.10 -34.39 -15.82
N SER A 79 7.77 -34.80 -17.05
CA SER A 79 8.64 -34.61 -18.22
C SER A 79 8.45 -33.28 -18.95
N VAL A 80 7.23 -32.72 -19.00
CA VAL A 80 6.95 -31.50 -19.81
C VAL A 80 7.19 -30.22 -19.02
N VAL A 81 6.92 -30.24 -17.71
CA VAL A 81 7.36 -29.16 -16.80
C VAL A 81 8.88 -28.98 -16.89
N GLY A 82 9.64 -30.08 -17.06
CA GLY A 82 11.09 -30.04 -17.23
C GLY A 82 11.58 -29.33 -18.49
N GLN A 83 10.84 -29.34 -19.61
CA GLN A 83 11.23 -28.63 -20.84
C GLN A 83 10.83 -27.16 -20.82
N ALA A 84 9.65 -26.82 -20.25
CA ALA A 84 9.28 -25.44 -19.99
C ALA A 84 10.26 -24.78 -19.00
N LEU A 85 10.71 -25.51 -17.97
CA LEU A 85 11.80 -25.10 -17.06
C LEU A 85 13.20 -25.15 -17.69
N ALA A 86 13.42 -25.91 -18.76
CA ALA A 86 14.70 -25.93 -19.46
C ALA A 86 14.84 -24.75 -20.45
N LEU A 87 13.73 -24.29 -21.03
CA LEU A 87 13.66 -23.04 -21.80
C LEU A 87 13.65 -21.83 -20.86
N GLY A 88 12.93 -21.93 -19.74
CA GLY A 88 13.03 -21.01 -18.60
C GLY A 88 14.10 -21.44 -17.61
N LYS A 89 15.39 -21.41 -17.99
CA LYS A 89 16.49 -21.50 -17.01
C LYS A 89 16.16 -20.59 -15.81
N ALA A 90 15.88 -21.22 -14.66
CA ALA A 90 15.72 -20.61 -13.34
C ALA A 90 16.74 -19.47 -13.12
N PRO A 91 16.45 -18.45 -12.28
CA PRO A 91 17.12 -17.15 -12.29
C PRO A 91 18.63 -17.29 -12.04
N LEU A 92 19.37 -17.49 -13.12
CA LEU A 92 20.81 -17.30 -13.20
C LEU A 92 21.02 -15.80 -13.43
N ASP A 93 20.59 -15.02 -12.44
CA ASP A 93 20.65 -13.55 -12.41
C ASP A 93 22.08 -12.98 -12.42
N LEU A 94 23.10 -13.84 -12.47
CA LEU A 94 24.52 -13.47 -12.40
C LEU A 94 25.33 -13.74 -13.68
N VAL A 95 24.81 -14.42 -14.72
CA VAL A 95 25.62 -14.83 -15.89
C VAL A 95 25.11 -14.31 -17.24
N ARG A 96 23.92 -13.70 -17.31
CA ARG A 96 23.33 -13.22 -18.57
C ARG A 96 23.43 -11.70 -18.76
N GLY A 97 24.64 -11.20 -19.00
CA GLY A 97 24.84 -9.84 -19.50
C GLY A 97 24.81 -8.73 -18.45
N THR A 98 25.33 -7.56 -18.79
CA THR A 98 25.71 -6.50 -17.83
C THR A 98 24.68 -5.39 -17.67
N GLY A 99 23.64 -5.28 -18.52
CA GLY A 99 22.66 -4.19 -18.53
C GLY A 99 21.18 -4.62 -18.47
N GLY A 100 20.31 -3.74 -17.94
CA GLY A 100 18.87 -3.98 -17.82
C GLY A 100 18.15 -4.08 -19.16
N GLU A 101 18.54 -3.28 -20.16
CA GLU A 101 18.00 -3.34 -21.52
C GLU A 101 18.28 -4.69 -22.18
N GLU A 102 19.49 -5.23 -22.00
CA GLU A 102 19.88 -6.51 -22.58
C GLU A 102 19.07 -7.67 -21.97
N LYS A 103 18.77 -7.58 -20.67
CA LYS A 103 17.88 -8.54 -19.99
C LYS A 103 16.46 -8.50 -20.57
N VAL A 104 15.88 -7.32 -20.77
CA VAL A 104 14.55 -7.19 -21.38
C VAL A 104 14.52 -7.74 -22.81
N LEU A 105 15.55 -7.45 -23.62
CA LEU A 105 15.65 -7.99 -24.98
C LEU A 105 15.77 -9.53 -24.99
N LYS A 106 16.56 -10.11 -24.08
CA LYS A 106 16.69 -11.57 -23.95
C LYS A 106 15.35 -12.19 -23.54
N ASN A 107 14.64 -11.60 -22.57
CA ASN A 107 13.31 -12.05 -22.17
C ASN A 107 12.31 -12.00 -23.34
N ALA A 108 12.36 -10.98 -24.19
CA ALA A 108 11.52 -10.90 -25.38
C ALA A 108 11.81 -11.99 -26.41
N LYS A 109 13.07 -12.37 -26.59
CA LYS A 109 13.45 -13.50 -27.46
C LYS A 109 12.98 -14.83 -26.89
N ASP A 110 13.11 -15.01 -25.58
CA ASP A 110 12.64 -16.21 -24.88
C ASP A 110 11.10 -16.30 -24.98
N ALA A 111 10.38 -15.18 -24.76
CA ALA A 111 8.93 -15.11 -24.96
C ALA A 111 8.53 -15.46 -26.39
N CYS A 112 9.21 -14.89 -27.41
CA CYS A 112 8.98 -15.23 -28.82
C CYS A 112 9.12 -16.74 -29.11
N ALA A 113 10.10 -17.40 -28.49
CA ALA A 113 10.29 -18.84 -28.65
C ALA A 113 9.17 -19.65 -27.97
N THR A 114 8.71 -19.19 -26.80
CA THR A 114 7.56 -19.77 -26.10
C THR A 114 6.28 -19.65 -26.91
N GLU A 115 5.93 -18.46 -27.40
CA GLU A 115 4.70 -18.27 -28.20
C GLU A 115 4.69 -19.21 -29.42
N ALA A 116 5.84 -19.35 -30.09
CA ALA A 116 5.96 -20.25 -31.23
C ALA A 116 5.74 -21.72 -30.85
N LEU A 117 6.19 -22.14 -29.67
CA LEU A 117 5.94 -23.48 -29.13
C LEU A 117 4.47 -23.69 -28.78
N GLU A 118 3.79 -22.69 -28.23
CA GLU A 118 2.36 -22.75 -27.92
C GLU A 118 1.51 -22.79 -29.18
N ILE A 119 1.83 -21.97 -30.18
CA ILE A 119 1.21 -22.04 -31.51
C ILE A 119 1.35 -23.44 -32.10
N ALA A 120 2.54 -24.05 -32.03
CA ALA A 120 2.76 -25.41 -32.52
C ALA A 120 1.94 -26.44 -31.71
N THR A 121 1.89 -26.28 -30.38
CA THR A 121 1.14 -27.16 -29.46
C THR A 121 -0.35 -27.12 -29.77
N TYR A 122 -0.95 -25.94 -29.85
CA TYR A 122 -2.37 -25.80 -30.15
C TYR A 122 -2.71 -26.14 -31.60
N THR A 123 -1.80 -25.96 -32.55
CA THR A 123 -1.95 -26.49 -33.92
C THR A 123 -2.07 -28.02 -33.90
N ALA A 124 -1.24 -28.70 -33.12
CA ALA A 124 -1.29 -30.15 -33.00
C ALA A 124 -2.58 -30.62 -32.31
N ILE A 125 -3.01 -29.95 -31.25
CA ILE A 125 -4.27 -30.24 -30.54
C ILE A 125 -5.47 -30.03 -31.48
N GLU A 126 -5.51 -28.93 -32.23
CA GLU A 126 -6.58 -28.63 -33.18
C GLU A 126 -6.70 -29.74 -34.24
N ARG A 127 -5.57 -30.19 -34.80
CA ARG A 127 -5.56 -31.27 -35.80
C ARG A 127 -5.95 -32.63 -35.23
N LEU A 128 -5.47 -32.96 -34.03
CA LEU A 128 -5.86 -34.17 -33.34
C LEU A 128 -7.38 -34.18 -33.08
N ALA A 129 -7.91 -33.10 -32.49
CA ALA A 129 -9.33 -32.95 -32.21
C ALA A 129 -10.19 -33.02 -33.48
N SER A 130 -9.77 -32.36 -34.56
CA SER A 130 -10.45 -32.41 -35.85
C SER A 130 -10.50 -33.83 -36.42
N SER A 131 -9.42 -34.62 -36.29
CA SER A 131 -9.38 -36.01 -36.79
C SER A 131 -10.33 -36.95 -36.06
N MET A 132 -10.76 -36.56 -34.85
CA MET A 132 -11.63 -37.33 -33.98
C MET A 132 -13.07 -36.82 -33.94
N GLY A 133 -13.38 -35.74 -34.65
CA GLY A 133 -14.69 -35.10 -34.61
C GLY A 133 -14.97 -34.33 -33.30
N ASP A 134 -13.96 -34.09 -32.45
CA ASP A 134 -14.10 -33.28 -31.24
C ASP A 134 -14.08 -31.79 -31.59
N ARG A 135 -15.25 -31.27 -31.99
CA ARG A 135 -15.42 -29.86 -32.36
C ARG A 135 -15.18 -28.89 -31.22
N ALA A 136 -15.45 -29.29 -29.98
CA ALA A 136 -15.26 -28.42 -28.82
C ALA A 136 -13.78 -28.20 -28.54
N THR A 137 -12.97 -29.27 -28.52
CA THR A 137 -11.52 -29.15 -28.38
C THR A 137 -10.89 -28.45 -29.58
N GLN A 138 -11.39 -28.69 -30.79
CA GLN A 138 -10.92 -28.00 -32.00
C GLN A 138 -11.09 -26.48 -31.87
N ALA A 139 -12.30 -26.01 -31.51
CA ALA A 139 -12.58 -24.58 -31.38
C ALA A 139 -11.79 -23.93 -30.24
N LEU A 140 -11.60 -24.66 -29.12
CA LEU A 140 -10.74 -24.22 -28.03
C LEU A 140 -9.31 -23.97 -28.52
N ALA A 141 -8.69 -24.99 -29.14
CA ALA A 141 -7.31 -24.89 -29.61
C ALA A 141 -7.12 -23.82 -30.69
N ASP A 142 -8.06 -23.69 -31.63
CA ASP A 142 -8.02 -22.64 -32.66
C ASP A 142 -8.03 -21.23 -32.05
N SER A 143 -8.89 -20.99 -31.06
CA SER A 143 -8.97 -19.69 -30.41
C SER A 143 -7.72 -19.34 -29.60
N ILE A 144 -7.14 -20.28 -28.84
CA ILE A 144 -5.93 -20.04 -28.07
C ILE A 144 -4.74 -19.80 -29.03
N ARG A 145 -4.59 -20.66 -30.05
CA ARG A 145 -3.59 -20.48 -31.13
C ARG A 145 -3.65 -19.09 -31.77
N ALA A 146 -4.86 -18.55 -31.96
CA ALA A 146 -5.04 -17.22 -32.53
C ALA A 146 -4.62 -16.09 -31.58
N ASP A 147 -4.76 -16.27 -30.26
CA ASP A 147 -4.26 -15.33 -29.26
C ASP A 147 -2.72 -15.37 -29.20
N GLU A 148 -2.11 -16.56 -29.22
CA GLU A 148 -0.64 -16.70 -29.21
C GLU A 148 0.00 -16.13 -30.47
N GLN A 149 -0.66 -16.26 -31.62
CA GLN A 149 -0.18 -15.61 -32.85
C GLN A 149 -0.17 -14.08 -32.71
N LYS A 150 -1.20 -13.48 -32.09
CA LYS A 150 -1.24 -12.02 -31.86
C LYS A 150 -0.12 -11.60 -30.91
N MET A 151 0.15 -12.40 -29.86
CA MET A 151 1.22 -12.11 -28.91
C MET A 151 2.59 -12.23 -29.58
N LEU A 152 2.84 -13.31 -30.33
CA LEU A 152 4.06 -13.47 -31.13
C LEU A 152 4.29 -12.28 -32.06
N ASP A 153 3.27 -11.89 -32.84
CA ASP A 153 3.35 -10.75 -33.75
C ASP A 153 3.66 -9.44 -32.99
N ARG A 154 3.12 -9.28 -31.77
CA ARG A 154 3.40 -8.14 -30.91
C ARG A 154 4.85 -8.14 -30.44
N ILE A 155 5.36 -9.26 -29.93
CA ILE A 155 6.75 -9.39 -29.48
C ILE A 155 7.71 -9.08 -30.63
N LEU A 156 7.46 -9.62 -31.83
CA LEU A 156 8.28 -9.36 -33.02
C LEU A 156 8.33 -7.87 -33.39
N ARG A 157 7.25 -7.10 -33.17
CA ARG A 157 7.25 -5.64 -33.35
C ARG A 157 8.01 -4.88 -32.27
N GLU A 158 8.12 -5.42 -31.06
CA GLU A 158 8.84 -4.79 -29.96
C GLU A 158 10.35 -5.09 -29.98
N ILE A 159 10.78 -6.25 -30.51
CA ILE A 159 12.20 -6.66 -30.57
C ILE A 159 13.12 -5.59 -31.20
N PRO A 160 12.78 -4.93 -32.32
CA PRO A 160 13.61 -3.86 -32.87
C PRO A 160 13.82 -2.69 -31.89
N LYS A 161 12.76 -2.24 -31.21
CA LYS A 161 12.82 -1.15 -30.22
C LYS A 161 13.68 -1.54 -29.02
N LEU A 162 13.53 -2.78 -28.54
CA LEU A 162 14.35 -3.31 -27.44
C LEU A 162 15.81 -3.44 -27.85
N THR A 163 16.09 -3.82 -29.10
CA THR A 163 17.45 -3.87 -29.65
C THR A 163 18.07 -2.48 -29.73
N GLU A 164 17.32 -1.47 -30.17
CA GLU A 164 17.77 -0.08 -30.16
C GLU A 164 18.08 0.43 -28.74
N ALA A 165 17.31 0.01 -27.73
CA ALA A 165 17.59 0.33 -26.33
C ALA A 165 18.93 -0.27 -25.86
N VAL A 166 19.24 -1.52 -26.25
CA VAL A 166 20.55 -2.15 -25.97
C VAL A 166 21.68 -1.38 -26.66
N VAL A 167 21.53 -1.03 -27.95
CA VAL A 167 22.52 -0.22 -28.67
C VAL A 167 22.75 1.12 -27.98
N ARG A 168 21.68 1.77 -27.51
CA ARG A 168 21.76 3.05 -26.81
C ARG A 168 22.53 2.92 -25.48
N SER A 169 22.26 1.87 -24.73
CA SER A 169 22.89 1.59 -23.43
C SER A 169 24.36 1.19 -23.59
N GLU A 170 24.64 0.14 -24.36
CA GLU A 170 25.96 -0.50 -24.39
C GLU A 170 26.96 0.17 -25.35
N ILE A 171 26.49 0.75 -26.46
CA ILE A 171 27.36 1.34 -27.48
C ILE A 171 27.44 2.86 -27.33
N ARG A 172 26.31 3.51 -27.03
CA ARG A 172 26.24 4.98 -26.95
C ARG A 172 26.36 5.53 -25.52
N GLY A 173 26.42 4.67 -24.51
CA GLY A 173 26.57 5.06 -23.11
C GLY A 173 25.41 5.90 -22.55
N ASN A 174 24.21 5.75 -23.12
CA ASN A 174 23.01 6.48 -22.73
C ASN A 174 21.88 5.50 -22.34
N PRO A 175 21.94 4.89 -21.15
CA PRO A 175 20.96 3.88 -20.73
C PRO A 175 19.57 4.50 -20.59
N SER A 176 18.55 3.70 -20.89
CA SER A 176 17.13 4.07 -20.72
C SER A 176 16.40 3.21 -19.70
N TYR A 177 17.03 2.14 -19.20
CA TYR A 177 16.45 1.27 -18.19
C TYR A 177 16.51 1.94 -16.81
N ASP A 178 15.33 2.17 -16.22
CA ASP A 178 15.20 2.61 -14.84
C ASP A 178 14.51 1.53 -13.99
N ILE A 179 15.19 1.08 -12.94
CA ILE A 179 14.66 0.12 -11.96
C ILE A 179 13.39 0.69 -11.29
N SER A 180 13.32 2.00 -11.10
CA SER A 180 12.19 2.67 -10.44
C SER A 180 10.90 2.63 -11.26
N GLU A 181 11.00 2.38 -12.56
CA GLU A 181 9.88 2.28 -13.51
C GLU A 181 9.49 0.82 -13.84
N THR A 182 10.14 -0.17 -13.20
CA THR A 182 9.84 -1.58 -13.38
C THR A 182 8.51 -2.00 -12.73
N GLY A 183 7.92 -3.11 -13.19
CA GLY A 183 6.72 -3.68 -12.56
C GLY A 183 6.90 -4.00 -11.08
N ALA A 184 8.10 -4.42 -10.65
CA ALA A 184 8.41 -4.63 -9.24
C ALA A 184 8.37 -3.33 -8.43
N ALA A 185 8.90 -2.24 -8.98
CA ALA A 185 8.86 -0.92 -8.34
C ALA A 185 7.44 -0.35 -8.29
N ASP A 186 6.64 -0.54 -9.36
CA ASP A 186 5.21 -0.20 -9.36
C ASP A 186 4.46 -0.95 -8.26
N ALA A 187 4.65 -2.27 -8.16
CA ALA A 187 4.01 -3.09 -7.13
C ALA A 187 4.38 -2.63 -5.71
N ALA A 188 5.65 -2.31 -5.47
CA ALA A 188 6.11 -1.77 -4.18
C ALA A 188 5.48 -0.40 -3.87
N ARG A 189 5.36 0.48 -4.87
CA ARG A 189 4.70 1.79 -4.73
C ARG A 189 3.23 1.63 -4.40
N SER A 190 2.48 0.81 -5.15
CA SER A 190 1.06 0.55 -4.88
C SER A 190 0.80 -0.05 -3.51
N ALA A 191 1.67 -0.96 -3.05
CA ALA A 191 1.59 -1.51 -1.69
C ALA A 191 1.81 -0.42 -0.62
N SER A 192 2.82 0.45 -0.81
CA SER A 192 3.07 1.59 0.09
C SER A 192 1.89 2.56 0.13
N GLU A 193 1.29 2.87 -1.02
CA GLU A 193 0.11 3.73 -1.11
C GLU A 193 -1.12 3.13 -0.43
N SER A 194 -1.34 1.83 -0.58
CA SER A 194 -2.42 1.12 0.10
C SER A 194 -2.27 1.17 1.62
N VAL A 195 -1.05 0.97 2.13
CA VAL A 195 -0.72 1.10 3.56
C VAL A 195 -0.94 2.54 4.04
N LYS A 196 -0.49 3.54 3.27
CA LYS A 196 -0.73 4.96 3.59
C LYS A 196 -2.21 5.30 3.60
N GLY A 197 -2.99 4.75 2.68
CA GLY A 197 -4.45 4.89 2.62
C GLY A 197 -5.12 4.32 3.87
N ALA A 198 -4.82 3.07 4.21
CA ALA A 198 -5.33 2.41 5.41
C ALA A 198 -4.96 3.18 6.70
N ALA A 199 -3.73 3.68 6.80
CA ALA A 199 -3.30 4.50 7.93
C ALA A 199 -4.11 5.81 8.03
N ARG A 200 -4.32 6.52 6.91
CA ARG A 200 -5.15 7.74 6.86
C ARG A 200 -6.59 7.45 7.26
N ASP A 201 -7.17 6.34 6.80
CA ASP A 201 -8.53 5.94 7.14
C ASP A 201 -8.68 5.60 8.62
N ALA A 202 -7.69 4.91 9.20
CA ALA A 202 -7.62 4.65 10.63
C ALA A 202 -7.53 5.96 11.44
N THR A 203 -6.66 6.90 11.03
CA THR A 203 -6.55 8.22 11.67
C THR A 203 -7.86 9.00 11.56
N SER A 204 -8.53 8.99 10.39
CA SER A 204 -9.81 9.69 10.20
C SER A 204 -10.93 9.11 11.07
N SER A 205 -10.96 7.79 11.21
CA SER A 205 -11.93 7.08 12.04
C SER A 205 -11.68 7.31 13.52
N ALA A 206 -10.41 7.32 13.96
CA ALA A 206 -10.03 7.72 15.31
C ALA A 206 -10.47 9.17 15.62
N LYS A 207 -10.27 10.11 14.68
CA LYS A 207 -10.70 11.50 14.82
C LYS A 207 -12.23 11.64 14.90
N ARG A 208 -12.99 10.86 14.12
CA ARG A 208 -14.46 10.81 14.20
C ARG A 208 -14.94 10.24 15.54
N ASN A 209 -14.34 9.15 16.01
CA ASN A 209 -14.68 8.53 17.27
C ASN A 209 -14.38 9.45 18.46
N ALA A 210 -13.23 10.14 18.45
CA ALA A 210 -12.90 11.17 19.44
C ALA A 210 -13.92 12.32 19.43
N ARG A 211 -14.38 12.78 18.26
CA ARG A 211 -15.45 13.80 18.16
C ARG A 211 -16.79 13.31 18.70
N LYS A 212 -17.10 12.02 18.56
CA LYS A 212 -18.33 11.40 19.09
C LYS A 212 -18.24 11.17 20.60
N ALA A 213 -17.08 10.79 21.11
CA ALA A 213 -16.79 10.64 22.54
C ALA A 213 -16.88 11.99 23.30
N ARG A 214 -16.47 13.11 22.68
CA ARG A 214 -16.63 14.47 23.24
C ARG A 214 -18.08 14.92 23.43
N LYS A 215 -19.07 14.21 22.86
CA LYS A 215 -20.50 14.53 23.05
C LYS A 215 -21.15 13.77 24.22
N VAL A 216 -20.40 12.95 24.93
CA VAL A 216 -20.88 12.17 26.09
C VAL A 216 -20.36 12.82 27.38
N PRO A 217 -21.24 13.29 28.28
CA PRO A 217 -20.83 13.84 29.58
C PRO A 217 -20.05 12.79 30.39
N GLY A 218 -18.87 13.15 30.92
CA GLY A 218 -18.07 12.31 31.82
C GLY A 218 -16.89 11.54 31.20
N VAL A 219 -16.66 11.59 29.87
CA VAL A 219 -15.57 10.83 29.21
C VAL A 219 -14.32 11.69 28.90
N ALA A 220 -14.43 13.02 29.00
CA ALA A 220 -13.34 13.95 28.67
C ALA A 220 -12.10 13.82 29.58
N GLN A 221 -12.29 13.43 30.84
CA GLN A 221 -11.21 13.32 31.83
C GLN A 221 -10.30 12.10 31.59
N ALA A 222 -10.82 11.05 30.94
CA ALA A 222 -10.03 9.86 30.58
C ALA A 222 -9.24 10.05 29.26
N GLU A 223 -9.71 10.91 28.34
CA GLU A 223 -9.03 11.18 27.07
C GLU A 223 -7.77 12.05 27.24
N GLY A 224 -7.75 12.97 28.22
CA GLY A 224 -6.61 13.85 28.50
C GLY A 224 -5.34 13.08 28.89
N GLN A 225 -5.51 12.08 29.77
CA GLN A 225 -4.41 11.24 30.25
C GLN A 225 -3.81 10.33 29.16
N VAL A 226 -4.60 9.95 28.15
CA VAL A 226 -4.15 9.07 27.05
C VAL A 226 -3.52 9.86 25.89
N LYS A 227 -4.00 11.09 25.59
CA LYS A 227 -3.46 11.92 24.50
C LYS A 227 -2.11 12.55 24.81
N GLY A 228 -1.83 12.91 26.07
CA GLY A 228 -0.49 13.33 26.47
C GLY A 228 0.57 12.28 26.11
N ALA A 229 0.20 11.01 26.21
CA ALA A 229 1.08 9.90 25.92
C ALA A 229 1.36 9.65 24.41
N LEU A 230 0.90 10.47 23.47
CA LEU A 230 1.12 10.25 22.02
C LEU A 230 1.48 11.51 21.21
N ALA A 231 1.62 12.67 21.86
CA ALA A 231 1.87 13.93 21.14
C ALA A 231 3.25 13.96 20.45
N SER A 232 3.27 14.32 19.17
CA SER A 232 4.49 14.61 18.40
C SER A 232 4.81 16.10 18.43
N GLU A 233 6.03 16.51 18.03
CA GLU A 233 6.43 17.93 18.05
C GLU A 233 5.46 18.85 17.27
N GLY A 234 4.90 18.36 16.16
CA GLY A 234 3.94 19.10 15.33
C GLY A 234 2.57 19.31 15.98
N ASP A 235 2.28 18.63 17.09
CA ASP A 235 1.02 18.75 17.84
C ASP A 235 1.14 19.70 19.05
N LEU A 236 2.34 20.25 19.30
CA LEU A 236 2.57 21.21 20.37
C LEU A 236 2.08 22.59 19.97
N ALA A 237 1.41 23.29 20.89
CA ALA A 237 0.96 24.67 20.69
C ALA A 237 2.13 25.68 20.57
N ILE A 238 3.36 25.26 20.86
CA ILE A 238 4.58 26.04 20.69
C ILE A 238 5.24 25.64 19.36
N SER A 239 5.18 26.52 18.37
CA SER A 239 5.80 26.29 17.06
C SER A 239 7.33 26.28 17.16
N GLY A 240 7.96 25.29 16.51
CA GLY A 240 9.42 25.16 16.47
C GLY A 240 10.04 24.79 17.81
N TYR A 241 9.31 24.04 18.65
CA TYR A 241 9.68 23.70 20.02
C TYR A 241 11.12 23.19 20.17
N GLY A 242 11.60 22.30 19.29
CA GLY A 242 12.97 21.78 19.33
C GLY A 242 14.07 22.77 18.98
N LYS A 243 13.71 23.97 18.51
CA LYS A 243 14.65 25.05 18.15
C LYS A 243 14.72 26.16 19.19
N LEU A 244 13.85 26.12 20.20
CA LEU A 244 13.75 27.15 21.22
C LEU A 244 14.59 26.79 22.45
N THR A 245 15.15 27.81 23.08
CA THR A 245 15.84 27.69 24.36
C THR A 245 14.83 27.45 25.49
N ALA A 246 15.30 26.86 26.59
CA ALA A 246 14.45 26.64 27.77
C ALA A 246 13.80 27.94 28.29
N ALA A 247 14.51 29.08 28.21
CA ALA A 247 14.00 30.38 28.60
C ALA A 247 12.82 30.83 27.72
N GLU A 248 12.97 30.76 26.39
CA GLU A 248 11.91 31.12 25.43
C GLU A 248 10.69 30.20 25.55
N ILE A 249 10.91 28.91 25.85
CA ILE A 249 9.83 27.97 26.11
C ILE A 249 9.09 28.38 27.40
N THR A 250 9.81 28.67 28.49
CA THR A 250 9.19 29.03 29.77
C THR A 250 8.32 30.27 29.74
N GLU A 251 8.65 31.24 28.88
CA GLU A 251 7.82 32.43 28.64
C GLU A 251 6.51 32.05 27.93
N LYS A 252 6.60 31.21 26.90
CA LYS A 252 5.43 30.76 26.13
C LYS A 252 4.51 29.84 26.93
N LEU A 253 5.06 29.04 27.85
CA LEU A 253 4.29 28.14 28.71
C LEU A 253 3.22 28.88 29.54
N ALA A 254 3.49 30.11 29.99
CA ALA A 254 2.55 30.89 30.80
C ALA A 254 1.24 31.22 30.05
N HIS A 255 1.27 31.16 28.72
CA HIS A 255 0.11 31.47 27.88
C HIS A 255 -0.65 30.22 27.42
N LEU A 256 -0.13 29.02 27.65
CA LEU A 256 -0.75 27.77 27.23
C LEU A 256 -1.90 27.34 28.15
N SER A 257 -2.90 26.66 27.58
CA SER A 257 -3.99 26.02 28.33
C SER A 257 -3.47 24.85 29.19
N GLN A 258 -4.22 24.44 30.22
CA GLN A 258 -3.89 23.24 31.01
C GLN A 258 -3.68 21.99 30.14
N VAL A 259 -4.48 21.84 29.09
CA VAL A 259 -4.38 20.72 28.14
C VAL A 259 -3.09 20.78 27.32
N ASP A 260 -2.68 21.98 26.89
CA ASP A 260 -1.44 22.14 26.11
C ASP A 260 -0.20 22.06 27.00
N LEU A 261 -0.27 22.52 28.25
CA LEU A 261 0.77 22.29 29.26
C LEU A 261 1.01 20.78 29.49
N GLU A 262 -0.04 19.96 29.51
CA GLU A 262 0.08 18.51 29.67
C GLU A 262 0.71 17.82 28.45
N LYS A 263 0.40 18.27 27.23
CA LYS A 263 1.06 17.77 26.02
C LYS A 263 2.55 18.11 26.02
N VAL A 264 2.90 19.34 26.40
CA VAL A 264 4.31 19.77 26.48
C VAL A 264 5.04 19.00 27.59
N ASP A 265 4.44 18.77 28.76
CA ASP A 265 5.03 17.96 29.84
C ASP A 265 5.34 16.53 29.36
N SER A 266 4.36 15.91 28.68
CA SER A 266 4.51 14.54 28.18
C SER A 266 5.56 14.44 27.06
N TYR A 267 5.62 15.41 26.16
CA TYR A 267 6.63 15.49 25.10
C TYR A 267 8.02 15.74 25.68
N GLU A 268 8.16 16.69 26.60
CA GLU A 268 9.44 17.07 27.18
C GLU A 268 10.06 15.91 27.98
N ARG A 269 9.26 15.17 28.78
CA ARG A 269 9.74 14.00 29.55
C ARG A 269 10.30 12.86 28.70
N ARG A 270 9.90 12.77 27.44
CA ARG A 270 10.32 11.70 26.51
C ARG A 270 11.51 12.06 25.65
N ASN A 271 11.74 13.35 25.47
CA ASN A 271 12.79 13.87 24.63
C ASN A 271 13.91 14.41 25.52
N GLU A 272 14.08 15.74 25.56
CA GLU A 272 15.23 16.39 26.22
C GLU A 272 15.13 16.43 27.75
N ASN A 273 13.93 16.21 28.31
CA ASN A 273 13.67 16.12 29.75
C ASN A 273 14.25 17.29 30.58
N ARG A 274 14.16 18.51 30.04
CA ARG A 274 14.73 19.71 30.67
C ARG A 274 13.95 20.06 31.92
N THR A 275 14.61 19.94 33.06
CA THR A 275 14.01 20.11 34.39
C THR A 275 13.43 21.50 34.62
N THR A 276 14.02 22.54 34.04
CA THR A 276 13.52 23.93 34.08
C THR A 276 12.12 24.05 33.47
N ILE A 277 11.88 23.36 32.35
CA ILE A 277 10.61 23.36 31.63
C ILE A 277 9.57 22.57 32.44
N LEU A 278 9.93 21.36 32.88
CA LEU A 278 9.02 20.51 33.66
C LEU A 278 8.63 21.12 35.01
N SER A 279 9.58 21.76 35.71
CA SER A 279 9.30 22.48 36.94
C SER A 279 8.38 23.67 36.69
N ARG A 280 8.60 24.42 35.60
CA ARG A 280 7.74 25.52 35.20
C ARG A 280 6.33 25.04 34.87
N ILE A 281 6.18 23.96 34.10
CA ILE A 281 4.87 23.35 33.81
C ILE A 281 4.19 22.92 35.10
N THR A 282 4.91 22.26 36.00
CA THR A 282 4.37 21.85 37.31
C THR A 282 3.85 23.04 38.11
N SER A 283 4.54 24.19 38.07
CA SER A 283 4.09 25.43 38.74
C SER A 283 2.90 26.11 38.07
N LEU A 284 2.66 25.84 36.78
CA LEU A 284 1.58 26.40 35.97
C LEU A 284 0.38 25.44 35.82
N ARG A 285 0.47 24.24 36.39
CA ARG A 285 -0.64 23.28 36.39
C ARG A 285 -1.47 23.47 37.65
N GLY A 286 -2.78 23.61 37.47
CA GLY A 286 -3.74 23.80 38.55
C GLY A 286 -5.17 23.57 38.09
N ASP A 287 -6.07 23.30 39.03
CA ASP A 287 -7.49 23.08 38.73
C ASP A 287 -8.12 24.38 38.22
N GLU A 288 -8.72 24.32 37.02
CA GLU A 288 -9.43 25.46 36.45
C GLU A 288 -10.61 25.89 37.37
N PRO A 289 -10.92 27.21 37.45
CA PRO A 289 -12.05 27.72 38.24
C PRO A 289 -13.40 27.08 37.87
N TRP A 290 -13.55 26.73 36.60
CA TRP A 290 -14.60 25.91 36.02
C TRP A 290 -14.13 25.32 34.68
N PRO A 291 -14.77 24.26 34.17
CA PRO A 291 -14.31 23.58 32.96
C PRO A 291 -14.29 24.48 31.72
N GLY A 292 -13.15 24.51 31.01
CA GLY A 292 -13.00 25.28 29.77
C GLY A 292 -12.64 26.75 30.01
N TYR A 293 -12.31 27.12 31.25
CA TYR A 293 -12.01 28.50 31.64
C TYR A 293 -10.86 29.13 30.85
N ASP A 294 -9.83 28.34 30.57
CA ASP A 294 -8.63 28.79 29.85
C ASP A 294 -8.88 29.08 28.37
N GLU A 295 -9.96 28.54 27.80
CA GLU A 295 -10.33 28.73 26.40
C GLU A 295 -11.22 29.97 26.19
N LEU A 296 -11.79 30.52 27.25
CA LEU A 296 -12.67 31.68 27.18
C LEU A 296 -11.89 32.99 27.02
N SER A 297 -12.46 33.89 26.22
CA SER A 297 -11.99 35.27 26.13
C SER A 297 -12.25 36.04 27.43
N VAL A 298 -11.53 37.16 27.61
CA VAL A 298 -11.72 38.04 28.77
C VAL A 298 -13.17 38.52 28.89
N ASP A 299 -13.85 38.77 27.76
CA ASP A 299 -15.22 39.27 27.75
C ASP A 299 -16.25 38.17 28.07
N GLU A 300 -16.03 36.93 27.61
CA GLU A 300 -16.84 35.78 28.01
C GLU A 300 -16.69 35.46 29.50
N ILE A 301 -15.48 35.57 30.04
CA ILE A 301 -15.24 35.37 31.48
C ILE A 301 -15.91 36.45 32.30
N ARG A 302 -15.87 37.72 31.86
CA ARG A 302 -16.57 38.82 32.52
C ARG A 302 -18.07 38.56 32.63
N ALA A 303 -18.70 38.15 31.54
CA ALA A 303 -20.12 37.81 31.54
C ALA A 303 -20.44 36.68 32.55
N VAL A 304 -19.59 35.66 32.65
CA VAL A 304 -19.76 34.56 33.61
C VAL A 304 -19.49 34.99 35.07
N LEU A 305 -18.61 35.97 35.29
CA LEU A 305 -18.33 36.52 36.62
C LEU A 305 -19.47 37.44 37.10
N ASP A 306 -20.08 38.21 36.20
CA ASP A 306 -21.20 39.11 36.51
C ASP A 306 -22.48 38.33 36.90
N GLU A 307 -22.65 37.11 36.38
CA GLU A 307 -23.76 36.19 36.70
C GLU A 307 -23.40 35.16 37.79
N GLY A 308 -22.16 35.18 38.30
CA GLY A 308 -21.59 34.15 39.17
C GLY A 308 -21.84 34.36 40.67
N ASP A 309 -21.61 33.30 41.46
CA ASP A 309 -21.55 33.40 42.92
C ASP A 309 -20.16 33.88 43.40
N GLU A 310 -20.09 34.42 44.62
CA GLU A 310 -18.86 34.99 45.20
C GLU A 310 -17.70 33.99 45.20
N ASP A 311 -18.00 32.70 45.42
CA ASP A 311 -17.02 31.61 45.42
C ASP A 311 -16.41 31.39 44.03
N ARG A 312 -17.20 31.49 42.96
CA ARG A 312 -16.71 31.42 41.57
C ARG A 312 -15.80 32.60 41.25
N VAL A 313 -16.14 33.80 41.72
CA VAL A 313 -15.31 34.99 41.54
C VAL A 313 -13.98 34.87 42.30
N LYS A 314 -13.98 34.34 43.54
CA LYS A 314 -12.76 34.05 44.32
C LYS A 314 -11.87 33.01 43.63
N ARG A 315 -12.45 31.92 43.11
CA ARG A 315 -11.71 30.88 42.37
C ARG A 315 -11.06 31.44 41.11
N ALA A 316 -11.80 32.20 40.31
CA ALA A 316 -11.27 32.86 39.12
C ALA A 316 -10.12 33.81 39.46
N ARG A 317 -10.27 34.67 40.46
CA ARG A 317 -9.23 35.62 40.87
C ARG A 317 -7.95 34.93 41.36
N SER A 318 -8.10 33.91 42.20
CA SER A 318 -6.97 33.14 42.73
C SER A 318 -6.21 32.45 41.60
N TYR A 319 -6.95 31.84 40.67
CA TYR A 319 -6.41 31.16 39.50
C TYR A 319 -5.70 32.13 38.54
N GLU A 320 -6.33 33.26 38.20
CA GLU A 320 -5.72 34.27 37.34
C GLU A 320 -4.41 34.81 37.89
N ARG A 321 -4.35 35.11 39.19
CA ARG A 321 -3.13 35.61 39.84
C ARG A 321 -1.98 34.60 39.85
N SER A 322 -2.30 33.31 39.79
CA SER A 322 -1.30 32.23 39.84
C SER A 322 -0.94 31.65 38.47
N HIS A 323 -1.76 31.86 37.45
CA HIS A 323 -1.65 31.16 36.16
C HIS A 323 -1.59 32.11 34.96
N LYS A 324 -2.74 32.69 34.56
CA LYS A 324 -2.90 33.39 33.28
C LYS A 324 -2.66 34.90 33.35
N ASN A 325 -2.79 35.48 34.54
CA ASN A 325 -2.62 36.90 34.85
C ASN A 325 -3.32 37.86 33.87
N ARG A 326 -4.55 37.52 33.43
CA ARG A 326 -5.33 38.36 32.53
C ARG A 326 -5.85 39.57 33.30
N ALA A 327 -5.20 40.72 33.12
CA ALA A 327 -5.55 41.97 33.81
C ALA A 327 -7.06 42.27 33.75
N GLY A 328 -7.67 42.10 32.58
CA GLY A 328 -9.09 42.37 32.40
C GLY A 328 -10.05 41.46 33.19
N VAL A 329 -9.60 40.26 33.57
CA VAL A 329 -10.35 39.31 34.43
C VAL A 329 -10.08 39.58 35.90
N ILE A 330 -8.84 39.89 36.26
CA ILE A 330 -8.47 40.28 37.63
C ILE A 330 -9.26 41.52 38.04
N ASP A 331 -9.26 42.56 37.21
CA ASP A 331 -9.99 43.80 37.49
C ASP A 331 -11.50 43.57 37.60
N ALA A 332 -12.06 42.67 36.78
CA ALA A 332 -13.47 42.31 36.85
C ALA A 332 -13.80 41.58 38.14
N SER A 333 -12.99 40.59 38.51
CA SER A 333 -13.17 39.84 39.76
C SER A 333 -13.04 40.72 41.01
N GLU A 334 -12.18 41.75 40.98
CA GLU A 334 -12.02 42.70 42.08
C GLU A 334 -13.20 43.65 42.22
N ARG A 335 -13.78 44.09 41.09
CA ARG A 335 -15.00 44.90 41.12
C ARG A 335 -16.20 44.12 41.65
N GLU A 336 -16.37 42.88 41.22
CA GLU A 336 -17.51 42.05 41.67
C GLU A 336 -17.37 41.64 43.14
N LEU A 337 -16.16 41.33 43.63
CA LEU A 337 -15.93 41.08 45.06
C LEU A 337 -16.06 42.34 45.94
N ALA A 338 -15.95 43.54 45.36
CA ALA A 338 -16.19 44.79 46.07
C ALA A 338 -17.68 45.21 46.07
N ARG A 339 -18.52 44.55 45.25
CA ARG A 339 -19.97 44.79 45.12
C ARG A 339 -20.81 43.79 45.91
N ALA A 340 -20.29 42.59 46.16
CA ALA A 340 -20.87 41.56 47.03
C ALA A 340 -20.78 41.94 48.52
#